data_AF-A0A9J2P421-F1
#
_entry.id   AF-A0A9J2P421-F1
#
_cell.length_a   1.000
_cell.length_b   1.000
_cell.length_c   1.000
_cell.angle_alpha   90.00
_cell.angle_beta   90.00
_cell.angle_gamma   90.00
#
_symmetry.space_group_name_H-M   'P 1'
#
loop_
_entity.id
_entity.type
_entity.pdbx_description
1 polymer ?
#
loop_
_entity_poly.entity_id
_entity_poly.type
_entity_poly.pdbx_seq_one_letter_code
_entity_poly.pdbx_strand_id
1 'polypeptide(L)'
;MPPFRDLPRWNNRITSNLLYYQTNYFAIILVLVAFSSMLHASDTFVGLSAIALLGAAVTFSLSMHPSVAQLVASMRWLGALVLASYYFVYTIGSVIVVLFTLAVPLLFVMLHASVRLRNLKAKINHQLERVGLKKTVMARFLELIGVDLKAF
;
A
#
# COMPACT_ATOMS: atom_id res chain seq x y z
N MET A 1 2.19 -22.87 1.79
CA MET A 1 1.00 -22.31 1.12
C MET A 1 0.37 -21.27 2.04
N PRO A 2 -0.13 -20.13 1.53
CA PRO A 2 -0.90 -19.16 2.33
C PRO A 2 -2.14 -19.86 2.92
N PRO A 3 -2.50 -19.62 4.19
CA PRO A 3 -3.68 -20.23 4.79
C PRO A 3 -4.94 -19.48 4.33
N PHE A 4 -5.37 -19.70 3.08
CA PHE A 4 -6.58 -19.07 2.53
C PHE A 4 -7.87 -19.48 3.26
N ARG A 5 -7.83 -20.59 4.02
CA ARG A 5 -8.91 -21.06 4.89
C ARG A 5 -9.00 -20.35 6.25
N ASP A 6 -7.89 -19.75 6.74
CA ASP A 6 -7.83 -19.09 8.04
C ASP A 6 -7.59 -17.58 7.87
N LEU A 7 -8.66 -16.83 7.56
CA LEU A 7 -8.61 -15.37 7.37
C LEU A 7 -7.89 -14.62 8.53
N PRO A 8 -8.12 -14.94 9.82
CA PRO A 8 -7.43 -14.25 10.92
C PRO A 8 -5.91 -14.48 10.90
N ARG A 9 -5.49 -15.70 10.54
CA ARG A 9 -4.07 -16.07 10.47
C ARG A 9 -3.40 -15.44 9.25
N TRP A 10 -4.10 -15.32 8.14
CA TRP A 10 -3.62 -14.63 6.94
C TRP A 10 -3.47 -13.12 7.18
N ASN A 11 -4.46 -12.48 7.80
CA ASN A 11 -4.38 -11.07 8.18
C ASN A 11 -3.20 -10.81 9.13
N ASN A 12 -3.06 -11.59 10.20
CA ASN A 12 -1.96 -11.42 11.16
C ASN A 12 -0.57 -11.57 10.48
N ARG A 13 -0.47 -12.41 9.45
CA ARG A 13 0.76 -12.54 8.64
C ARG A 13 1.05 -11.29 7.83
N ILE A 14 0.04 -10.73 7.14
CA ILE A 14 0.20 -9.52 6.34
C ILE A 14 0.62 -8.37 7.24
N THR A 15 -0.11 -8.11 8.33
CA THR A 15 0.19 -7.02 9.28
C THR A 15 1.56 -7.18 9.91
N SER A 16 1.91 -8.39 10.35
CA SER A 16 3.25 -8.69 10.88
C SER A 16 4.36 -8.42 9.87
N ASN A 17 4.15 -8.73 8.59
CA ASN A 17 5.15 -8.50 7.56
C ASN A 17 5.25 -7.00 7.24
N LEU A 18 4.12 -6.30 7.11
CA LEU A 18 4.06 -4.85 6.87
C LEU A 18 4.79 -4.07 7.96
N LEU A 19 4.51 -4.37 9.24
CA LEU A 19 5.14 -3.69 10.38
C LEU A 19 6.65 -3.98 10.50
N TYR A 20 7.11 -5.14 10.06
CA TYR A 20 8.53 -5.48 10.16
C TYR A 20 9.38 -4.88 9.02
N TYR A 21 8.81 -4.69 7.83
CA TYR A 21 9.53 -4.19 6.65
C TYR A 21 8.99 -2.84 6.15
N GLN A 22 8.51 -1.99 7.06
CA GLN A 22 7.86 -0.71 6.77
C GLN A 22 8.65 0.13 5.77
N THR A 23 9.94 0.39 6.05
CA THR A 23 10.80 1.22 5.18
C THR A 23 10.98 0.62 3.79
N ASN A 24 11.09 -0.71 3.68
CA ASN A 24 11.24 -1.38 2.38
C ASN A 24 9.96 -1.26 1.55
N TYR A 25 8.80 -1.46 2.18
CA TYR A 25 7.51 -1.30 1.50
C TYR A 25 7.23 0.14 1.11
N PHE A 26 7.57 1.09 1.98
CA PHE A 26 7.47 2.51 1.66
C PHE A 26 8.37 2.89 0.48
N ALA A 27 9.62 2.41 0.45
CA ALA A 27 10.53 2.63 -0.66
C ALA A 27 10.01 2.03 -1.97
N ILE A 28 9.48 0.80 -1.95
CA ILE A 28 8.87 0.16 -3.13
C ILE A 28 7.68 0.98 -3.63
N ILE A 29 6.79 1.43 -2.73
CA ILE A 29 5.64 2.27 -3.11
C ILE A 29 6.13 3.56 -3.75
N LEU A 30 7.09 4.25 -3.14
CA LEU A 30 7.63 5.50 -3.67
C LEU A 30 8.24 5.31 -5.06
N VAL A 31 9.04 4.26 -5.26
CA VAL A 31 9.66 3.95 -6.56
C VAL A 31 8.59 3.64 -7.61
N LEU A 32 7.59 2.81 -7.28
CA LEU A 32 6.53 2.45 -8.21
C LEU A 32 5.63 3.64 -8.56
N VAL A 33 5.29 4.49 -7.58
CA VAL A 33 4.52 5.72 -7.80
C VAL A 33 5.31 6.69 -8.66
N ALA A 34 6.59 6.93 -8.36
CA ALA A 34 7.44 7.82 -9.16
C ALA A 34 7.58 7.31 -10.60
N PHE A 35 7.85 6.01 -10.76
CA PHE A 35 7.96 5.39 -12.08
C PHE A 35 6.65 5.48 -12.88
N SER A 36 5.52 5.12 -12.27
CA SER A 36 4.19 5.22 -12.91
C SER A 36 3.82 6.67 -13.26
N SER A 37 4.13 7.62 -12.36
CA SER A 37 3.89 9.05 -12.59
C SER A 37 4.77 9.61 -13.71
N MET A 38 6.01 9.10 -13.87
CA MET A 38 6.88 9.49 -14.99
C MET A 38 6.36 8.97 -16.33
N LEU A 39 5.83 7.74 -16.37
CA LEU A 39 5.25 7.16 -17.59
C LEU A 39 3.96 7.89 -18.03
N HIS A 40 3.14 8.31 -17.07
CA HIS A 40 1.87 9.00 -17.32
C HIS A 40 1.89 10.43 -16.77
N ALA A 41 2.98 11.17 -17.02
CA ALA A 41 3.20 12.49 -16.40
C ALA A 41 2.12 13.51 -16.74
N SER A 42 1.68 13.56 -18.01
CA SER A 42 0.61 14.44 -18.47
C SER A 42 -0.71 14.15 -17.78
N ASP A 43 -1.13 12.88 -17.78
CA ASP A 43 -2.39 12.46 -17.18
C ASP A 43 -2.38 12.61 -15.66
N THR A 44 -1.23 12.36 -15.02
CA THR A 44 -1.07 12.53 -13.57
C THR A 44 -1.22 14.00 -13.20
N PHE A 45 -0.60 14.92 -13.95
CA PHE A 45 -0.71 16.35 -13.68
C PHE A 45 -2.14 16.87 -13.92
N VAL A 46 -2.77 16.48 -15.04
CA VAL A 46 -4.15 16.86 -15.36
C VAL A 46 -5.12 16.31 -14.32
N GLY A 47 -5.01 15.03 -13.97
CA GLY A 47 -5.86 14.39 -12.96
C GLY A 47 -5.71 15.02 -11.58
N LEU A 48 -4.49 15.32 -11.14
CA LEU A 48 -4.24 16.02 -9.88
C LEU A 48 -4.84 17.43 -9.89
N SER A 49 -4.69 18.17 -11.00
CA SER A 49 -5.27 19.50 -11.13
C SER A 49 -6.81 19.45 -11.08
N ALA A 50 -7.44 18.46 -11.71
CA ALA A 50 -8.89 18.27 -11.69
C ALA A 50 -9.40 17.97 -10.28
N ILE A 51 -8.74 17.07 -9.55
CA ILE A 51 -9.08 16.75 -8.15
C ILE A 51 -8.90 17.99 -7.27
N ALA A 52 -7.80 18.72 -7.41
CA ALA A 52 -7.50 19.90 -6.61
C ALA A 52 -8.51 21.04 -6.86
N LEU A 53 -8.83 21.32 -8.13
CA LEU A 53 -9.79 22.36 -8.50
C LEU A 53 -11.20 22.03 -8.01
N LEU A 54 -11.65 20.78 -8.18
CA LEU A 54 -12.96 20.36 -7.67
C LEU A 54 -13.00 20.42 -6.12
N GLY A 55 -11.97 19.91 -5.45
CA GLY A 55 -11.87 19.97 -3.99
C GLY A 55 -11.83 21.39 -3.44
N ALA A 56 -11.10 22.29 -4.09
CA ALA A 56 -11.09 23.71 -3.76
C ALA A 56 -12.47 24.33 -3.97
N ALA A 57 -13.10 24.12 -5.14
CA ALA A 57 -14.44 24.66 -5.42
C ALA A 57 -15.48 24.22 -4.38
N VAL A 58 -15.44 22.96 -3.94
CA VAL A 58 -16.33 22.43 -2.91
C VAL A 58 -16.04 23.04 -1.54
N THR A 59 -14.78 23.10 -1.11
CA THR A 59 -14.43 23.66 0.22
C THR A 59 -14.71 25.17 0.30
N PHE A 60 -14.46 25.92 -0.78
CA PHE A 60 -14.86 27.32 -0.89
C PHE A 60 -16.39 27.49 -0.88
N SER A 61 -17.13 26.63 -1.58
CA SER A 61 -18.60 26.67 -1.55
C SER A 61 -19.18 26.40 -0.15
N LEU A 62 -18.54 25.54 0.65
CA LEU A 62 -19.00 25.17 2.00
C LEU A 62 -18.65 26.21 3.07
N SER A 63 -17.65 27.07 2.84
CA SER A 63 -17.18 28.06 3.82
C SER A 63 -17.94 29.39 3.79
N MET A 64 -18.86 29.60 2.84
CA MET A 64 -19.61 30.84 2.68
C MET A 64 -20.94 30.79 3.47
N HIS A 65 -21.06 31.61 4.52
CA HIS A 65 -22.31 31.78 5.28
C HIS A 65 -23.28 32.74 4.56
N PRO A 66 -24.54 32.35 4.30
CA PRO A 66 -25.45 33.10 3.44
C PRO A 66 -25.93 34.42 4.07
N SER A 67 -25.61 35.54 3.43
CA SER A 67 -26.23 36.86 3.66
C SER A 67 -26.77 37.44 2.34
N VAL A 68 -27.77 38.31 2.37
CA VAL A 68 -28.61 38.69 1.20
C VAL A 68 -27.82 39.37 0.05
N ALA A 69 -26.72 40.06 0.35
CA ALA A 69 -25.79 40.61 -0.67
C ALA A 69 -24.98 39.52 -1.42
N GLN A 70 -24.97 38.29 -0.91
CA GLN A 70 -24.25 37.16 -1.48
C GLN A 70 -25.08 36.35 -2.47
N LEU A 71 -26.34 36.67 -2.77
CA LEU A 71 -27.11 35.90 -3.77
C LEU A 71 -26.50 36.00 -5.20
N VAL A 72 -25.98 37.18 -5.56
CA VAL A 72 -25.23 37.41 -6.81
C VAL A 72 -23.78 36.90 -6.74
N ALA A 73 -23.18 36.81 -5.55
CA ALA A 73 -21.91 36.11 -5.36
C ALA A 73 -22.09 34.58 -5.45
N SER A 74 -23.21 34.07 -4.93
CA SER A 74 -23.63 32.67 -4.97
C SER A 74 -23.75 32.20 -6.42
N MET A 75 -24.33 33.00 -7.32
CA MET A 75 -24.37 32.70 -8.76
C MET A 75 -22.96 32.52 -9.38
N ARG A 76 -21.96 33.30 -8.96
CA ARG A 76 -20.57 33.19 -9.44
C ARG A 76 -19.85 31.95 -8.90
N TRP A 77 -20.03 31.64 -7.62
CA TRP A 77 -19.47 30.44 -6.99
C TRP A 77 -20.14 29.16 -7.50
N LEU A 78 -21.46 29.20 -7.73
CA LEU A 78 -22.20 28.11 -8.36
C LEU A 78 -21.68 27.88 -9.78
N GLY A 79 -21.44 28.95 -10.56
CA GLY A 79 -20.82 28.86 -11.88
C GLY A 79 -19.41 28.26 -11.83
N ALA A 80 -18.58 28.67 -10.87
CA ALA A 80 -17.25 28.08 -10.67
C ALA A 80 -17.32 26.59 -10.29
N LEU A 81 -18.27 26.20 -9.44
CA LEU A 81 -18.49 24.81 -9.05
C LEU A 81 -18.95 23.96 -10.24
N VAL A 82 -19.88 24.46 -11.05
CA VAL A 82 -20.37 23.78 -12.27
C VAL A 82 -19.23 23.63 -13.27
N LEU A 83 -18.42 24.67 -13.48
CA LEU A 83 -17.27 24.62 -14.39
C LEU A 83 -16.20 23.64 -13.90
N ALA A 84 -15.86 23.66 -12.61
CA ALA A 84 -14.92 22.72 -12.02
C ALA A 84 -15.44 21.27 -12.11
N SER A 85 -16.73 21.06 -11.90
CA SER A 85 -17.38 19.75 -12.05
C SER A 85 -17.37 19.28 -13.51
N TYR A 86 -17.64 20.17 -14.46
CA TYR A 86 -17.55 19.86 -15.90
C TYR A 86 -16.13 19.50 -16.30
N TYR A 87 -15.13 20.27 -15.86
CA TYR A 87 -13.72 19.97 -16.10
C TYR A 87 -13.32 18.61 -15.51
N PHE A 88 -13.73 18.32 -14.27
CA PHE A 88 -13.47 17.04 -13.62
C PHE A 88 -14.04 15.86 -14.40
N VAL A 89 -15.30 15.95 -14.85
CA VAL A 89 -15.95 14.91 -15.67
C VAL A 89 -15.24 14.75 -17.00
N TYR A 90 -14.84 15.85 -17.64
CA TYR A 90 -14.09 15.83 -18.90
C TYR A 90 -12.74 15.10 -18.75
N THR A 91 -12.04 15.29 -17.64
CA THR A 91 -10.73 14.67 -17.37
C THR A 91 -10.81 13.36 -16.57
N ILE A 92 -11.97 12.69 -16.53
CA ILE A 92 -12.18 11.51 -15.67
C ILE A 92 -11.17 10.39 -15.93
N GLY A 93 -10.72 10.22 -17.18
CA GLY A 93 -9.67 9.26 -17.54
C GLY A 93 -8.36 9.55 -16.82
N SER A 94 -7.93 10.80 -16.80
CA SER A 94 -6.72 11.24 -16.10
C SER A 94 -6.85 11.10 -14.57
N VAL A 95 -8.05 11.34 -14.01
CA VAL A 95 -8.33 11.08 -12.59
C VAL A 95 -8.20 9.59 -12.26
N ILE A 96 -8.70 8.71 -13.14
CA ILE A 96 -8.54 7.25 -12.99
C ILE A 96 -7.06 6.88 -12.99
N VAL A 97 -6.24 7.46 -13.88
CA VAL A 97 -4.79 7.23 -13.91
C VAL A 97 -4.13 7.59 -12.57
N VAL A 98 -4.48 8.73 -11.97
CA VAL A 98 -3.96 9.12 -10.64
C VAL A 98 -4.37 8.12 -9.57
N LEU A 99 -5.63 7.67 -9.56
CA LEU A 99 -6.12 6.67 -8.61
C LEU A 99 -5.37 5.35 -8.75
N PHE A 100 -5.19 4.84 -9.97
CA PHE A 100 -4.47 3.59 -10.21
C PHE A 100 -2.97 3.70 -9.92
N THR A 101 -2.36 4.86 -10.17
CA THR A 101 -0.96 5.15 -9.84
C THR A 101 -0.69 4.98 -8.34
N LEU A 102 -1.67 5.27 -7.49
CA LEU A 102 -1.57 5.05 -6.03
C LEU A 102 -2.05 3.65 -5.61
N ALA A 103 -3.14 3.14 -6.20
CA ALA A 103 -3.74 1.87 -5.80
C ALA A 103 -2.90 0.65 -6.18
N VAL A 104 -2.29 0.63 -7.38
CA VAL A 104 -1.52 -0.54 -7.86
C VAL A 104 -0.29 -0.83 -6.98
N PRO A 105 0.55 0.15 -6.59
CA PRO A 105 1.66 -0.09 -5.67
C PRO A 105 1.22 -0.62 -4.30
N LEU A 106 0.10 -0.11 -3.77
CA LEU A 106 -0.47 -0.59 -2.52
C LEU A 106 -0.89 -2.06 -2.61
N LEU A 107 -1.61 -2.42 -3.67
CA LEU A 107 -2.01 -3.81 -3.92
C LEU A 107 -0.79 -4.72 -4.11
N PHE A 108 0.22 -4.27 -4.85
CA PHE A 108 1.46 -5.02 -5.04
C PHE A 108 2.17 -5.28 -3.71
N VAL A 109 2.28 -4.27 -2.85
CA VAL A 109 2.86 -4.43 -1.51
C VAL A 109 2.03 -5.38 -0.64
N MET A 110 0.70 -5.27 -0.66
CA MET A 110 -0.17 -6.20 0.07
C MET A 110 0.01 -7.64 -0.41
N LEU A 111 0.08 -7.86 -1.73
CA LEU A 111 0.34 -9.17 -2.32
C LEU A 111 1.73 -9.68 -1.92
N HIS A 112 2.77 -8.86 -2.03
CA HIS A 112 4.12 -9.23 -1.61
C HIS A 112 4.17 -9.60 -0.11
N ALA A 113 3.56 -8.79 0.74
CA ALA A 113 3.45 -9.06 2.18
C ALA A 113 2.68 -10.35 2.46
N SER A 114 1.69 -10.70 1.63
CA SER A 114 0.93 -11.95 1.76
C SER A 114 1.73 -13.20 1.40
N VAL A 115 2.58 -13.11 0.36
CA VAL A 115 3.43 -14.21 -0.13
C VAL A 115 4.67 -14.38 0.72
N ARG A 116 5.17 -13.33 1.37
CA ARG A 116 6.38 -13.41 2.18
C ARG A 116 6.21 -14.34 3.38
N LEU A 117 6.97 -15.42 3.38
CA LEU A 117 6.83 -16.53 4.32
C LEU A 117 7.84 -16.46 5.48
N ARG A 118 7.73 -15.47 6.37
CA ARG A 118 8.57 -15.36 7.58
C ARG A 118 8.38 -16.54 8.54
N ASN A 119 7.13 -16.87 8.83
CA ASN A 119 6.78 -17.95 9.76
C ASN A 119 7.06 -19.35 9.16
N LEU A 120 7.15 -19.48 7.83
CA LEU A 120 7.52 -20.75 7.23
C LEU A 120 9.00 -21.02 7.38
N LYS A 121 9.87 -20.01 7.28
CA LYS A 121 11.32 -20.18 7.52
C LYS A 121 11.57 -20.62 8.97
N ALA A 122 10.86 -20.03 9.93
CA ALA A 122 10.89 -20.46 11.33
C ALA A 122 10.34 -21.88 11.50
N LYS A 123 9.20 -22.20 10.88
CA LYS A 123 8.61 -23.55 10.93
C LYS A 123 9.51 -24.60 10.28
N ILE A 124 10.12 -24.31 9.13
CA ILE A 124 11.07 -25.18 8.44
C ILE A 124 12.30 -25.39 9.33
N ASN A 125 12.86 -24.33 9.92
CA ASN A 125 13.99 -24.46 10.85
C ASN A 125 13.67 -25.39 12.02
N HIS A 126 12.52 -25.20 12.68
CA HIS A 126 12.10 -26.07 13.77
C HIS A 126 11.84 -27.51 13.32
N GLN A 127 11.27 -27.72 12.13
CA GLN A 127 11.11 -29.07 11.58
C GLN A 127 12.46 -29.70 11.21
N LEU A 128 13.42 -28.92 10.70
CA LEU A 128 14.76 -29.38 10.39
C LEU A 128 15.56 -29.73 11.65
N GLU A 129 15.38 -28.98 12.74
CA GLU A 129 15.90 -29.28 14.07
C GLU A 129 15.28 -30.59 14.59
N ARG A 130 13.96 -30.74 14.47
CA ARG A 130 13.24 -31.94 14.92
C ARG A 130 13.60 -33.21 14.15
N VAL A 131 13.94 -33.08 12.87
CA VAL A 131 14.39 -34.19 12.00
C VAL A 131 15.92 -34.42 12.12
N GLY A 132 16.62 -33.62 12.94
CA GLY A 132 18.08 -33.73 13.12
C GLY A 132 18.90 -33.39 11.87
N LEU A 133 18.26 -32.90 10.80
CA LEU A 133 18.90 -32.63 9.50
C LEU A 133 19.72 -31.34 9.53
N LYS A 134 19.50 -30.48 10.53
CA LYS A 134 20.32 -29.31 10.78
C LYS A 134 21.44 -29.66 11.77
N LYS A 135 22.56 -30.20 11.27
CA LYS A 135 23.83 -30.13 12.00
C LYS A 135 24.29 -28.67 12.04
N THR A 136 23.76 -27.92 12.98
CA THR A 136 24.25 -26.58 13.32
C THR A 136 25.75 -26.69 13.64
N VAL A 137 26.50 -25.61 13.48
CA VAL A 137 27.95 -25.61 13.78
C VAL A 137 28.20 -26.09 15.22
N MET A 138 27.32 -25.71 16.15
CA MET A 138 27.33 -26.19 17.54
C MET A 138 27.09 -27.71 17.67
N ALA A 139 26.11 -28.28 16.96
CA ALA A 139 25.89 -29.73 16.96
C ALA A 139 27.11 -30.49 16.42
N ARG A 140 27.77 -29.95 15.41
CA ARG A 140 29.01 -30.53 14.85
C ARG A 140 30.18 -30.42 15.82
N PHE A 141 30.28 -29.32 16.57
CA PHE A 141 31.28 -29.12 17.62
C PHE A 141 31.08 -30.07 18.81
N LEU A 142 29.82 -30.27 19.22
CA LEU A 142 29.46 -31.20 20.31
C LEU A 142 29.72 -32.67 19.93
N GLU A 143 29.44 -33.07 18.68
CA GLU A 143 29.83 -34.39 18.17
C GLU A 143 31.36 -34.57 18.16
N LEU A 144 32.13 -33.53 17.80
CA LEU A 144 33.60 -33.57 17.84
C LEU A 144 34.17 -33.70 19.26
N ILE A 145 33.45 -33.22 20.27
CA ILE A 145 33.82 -33.34 21.70
C ILE A 145 33.30 -34.67 22.30
N GLY A 146 32.59 -35.50 21.53
CA GLY A 146 32.13 -36.82 21.95
C GLY A 146 30.79 -36.83 22.70
N VAL A 147 30.00 -35.77 22.59
CA VAL A 147 28.64 -35.71 23.16
C VAL A 147 27.66 -36.32 22.16
N ASP A 148 27.09 -37.49 22.49
CA ASP A 148 26.13 -38.18 21.62
C ASP A 148 24.73 -37.54 21.72
N LEU A 149 24.36 -36.81 20.66
CA LEU A 149 23.07 -36.14 20.51
C LEU A 149 21.93 -37.10 20.11
N LYS A 150 22.22 -38.37 19.81
CA LYS A 150 21.18 -39.36 19.42
C LYS A 150 20.42 -39.97 20.59
N ALA A 151 20.84 -39.70 21.82
CA ALA A 151 20.19 -40.20 23.04
C ALA A 151 19.05 -39.28 23.56
N PHE A 152 18.72 -38.20 22.84
CA PHE A 152 17.67 -37.23 23.19
C PHE A 152 16.61 -37.10 22.09
#